data_AF-A0A948R2C1-F1
#
_entry.id   AF-A0A948R2C1-F1
#
_cell.length_a   1.000
_cell.length_b   1.000
_cell.length_c   1.000
_cell.angle_alpha   90.00
_cell.angle_beta   90.00
_cell.angle_gamma   90.00
#
_symmetry.space_group_name_H-M   'P 1'
#
loop_
_entity.id
_entity.type
_entity.pdbx_description
1 polymer ?
#
loop_
_entity_poly.entity_id
_entity_poly.type
_entity_poly.pdbx_seq_one_letter_code
_entity_poly.pdbx_strand_id
1 'polypeptide(L)'
;MALSFSLGLAGPAAAGEADVIAAEVKRHADGRYTVSATIRHGDEGWDHYADRFDVLTADGKVLGERVLAHPHVDEQPFTRSLGGVAVPDGVTELRVRAHDKVHGLGGQEVTIKLTD
;
A
#
# COMPACT_ATOMS: atom_id res chain seq x y z
N MET A 1 -37.79 15.57 -5.48
CA MET A 1 -36.96 14.56 -4.77
C MET A 1 -36.40 13.63 -5.82
N ALA A 2 -35.18 13.88 -6.30
CA ALA A 2 -34.51 13.04 -7.29
C ALA A 2 -33.32 12.38 -6.58
N LEU A 3 -33.47 11.09 -6.24
CA LEU A 3 -32.36 10.28 -5.79
C LEU A 3 -31.56 9.91 -7.05
N SER A 4 -30.41 10.56 -7.25
CA SER A 4 -29.43 10.10 -8.23
C SER A 4 -28.66 8.95 -7.60
N PHE A 5 -28.80 7.75 -8.15
CA PHE A 5 -28.00 6.60 -7.76
C PHE A 5 -26.74 6.61 -8.63
N SER A 6 -25.63 7.11 -8.09
CA SER A 6 -24.32 7.02 -8.72
C SER A 6 -23.84 5.58 -8.65
N LEU A 7 -23.81 4.89 -9.78
CA LEU A 7 -23.23 3.56 -9.91
C LEU A 7 -21.69 3.71 -9.78
N GLY A 8 -21.16 3.38 -8.60
CA GLY A 8 -19.71 3.28 -8.40
C GLY A 8 -19.19 2.09 -9.21
N LEU A 9 -18.27 2.34 -10.14
CA LEU A 9 -17.48 1.30 -10.78
C LEU A 9 -16.58 0.67 -9.70
N ALA A 10 -17.03 -0.46 -9.14
CA ALA A 10 -16.12 -1.38 -8.47
C ALA A 10 -15.22 -1.98 -9.56
N GLY A 11 -13.94 -1.62 -9.56
CA GLY A 11 -12.93 -2.30 -10.37
C GLY A 11 -12.91 -3.80 -10.06
N PRO A 12 -12.31 -4.63 -10.92
CA PRO A 12 -12.17 -6.04 -10.63
C PRO A 12 -11.42 -6.18 -9.30
N ALA A 13 -12.09 -6.70 -8.28
CA ALA A 13 -11.39 -7.25 -7.13
C ALA A 13 -10.75 -8.55 -7.65
N ALA A 14 -9.50 -8.46 -8.11
CA ALA A 14 -8.78 -9.64 -8.54
C ALA A 14 -8.47 -10.46 -7.28
N ALA A 15 -9.26 -11.52 -7.11
CA ALA A 15 -9.16 -12.44 -6.00
C ALA A 15 -7.81 -13.16 -6.07
N GLY A 16 -6.77 -12.59 -5.47
CA GLY A 16 -5.41 -13.13 -5.49
C GLY A 16 -4.30 -12.08 -5.46
N GLU A 17 -4.61 -10.78 -5.63
CA GLU A 17 -3.63 -9.70 -5.50
C GLU A 17 -3.40 -9.31 -4.03
N ALA A 18 -2.26 -8.66 -3.75
CA ALA A 18 -1.93 -8.23 -2.39
C ALA A 18 -2.67 -6.93 -2.01
N ASP A 19 -3.41 -6.97 -0.90
CA ASP A 19 -4.16 -5.83 -0.39
C ASP A 19 -3.36 -5.09 0.68
N VAL A 20 -3.23 -3.77 0.56
CA VAL A 20 -2.91 -2.90 1.69
C VAL A 20 -4.22 -2.57 2.39
N ILE A 21 -4.44 -3.14 3.58
CA ILE A 21 -5.70 -2.98 4.32
C ILE A 21 -5.62 -1.87 5.39
N ALA A 22 -4.41 -1.47 5.77
CA ALA A 22 -4.16 -0.30 6.60
C ALA A 22 -2.76 0.25 6.33
N ALA A 23 -2.57 1.55 6.56
CA ALA A 23 -1.26 2.14 6.52
C ALA A 23 -1.16 3.31 7.51
N GLU A 24 0.03 3.47 8.09
CA GLU A 24 0.34 4.51 9.08
C GLU A 24 1.57 5.28 8.65
N VAL A 25 1.63 6.55 9.03
CA VAL A 25 2.75 7.44 8.73
C VAL A 25 3.26 8.11 9.99
N LYS A 26 4.58 8.16 10.13
CA LYS A 26 5.27 8.86 11.22
C LYS A 26 6.33 9.80 10.65
N ARG A 27 6.21 11.09 10.94
CA ARG A 27 7.22 12.10 10.61
C ARG A 27 8.35 12.11 11.64
N HIS A 28 9.59 12.27 11.18
CA HIS A 28 10.79 12.37 12.00
C HIS A 28 11.34 13.80 12.02
N ALA A 29 12.24 14.08 12.96
CA ALA A 29 12.83 15.41 13.16
C ALA A 29 13.67 15.89 11.97
N ASP A 30 14.21 14.98 11.16
CA ASP A 30 14.94 15.29 9.92
C ASP A 30 14.02 15.57 8.72
N GLY A 31 12.70 15.60 8.95
CA GLY A 31 11.69 15.83 7.92
C GLY A 31 11.34 14.61 7.09
N ARG A 32 11.97 13.44 7.32
CA ARG A 32 11.63 12.20 6.63
C ARG A 32 10.49 11.46 7.34
N TYR A 33 9.91 10.49 6.63
CA TYR A 33 8.81 9.69 7.13
C TYR A 33 9.18 8.21 7.25
N THR A 34 8.59 7.55 8.23
CA THR A 34 8.39 6.10 8.21
C THR A 34 6.94 5.83 7.81
N VAL A 35 6.76 4.94 6.84
CA VAL A 35 5.45 4.43 6.43
C VAL A 35 5.36 2.97 6.80
N SER A 36 4.32 2.58 7.52
CA SER A 36 4.01 1.18 7.85
C SER A 36 2.79 0.75 7.06
N ALA A 37 2.86 -0.39 6.39
CA ALA A 37 1.75 -0.97 5.63
C ALA A 37 1.36 -2.30 6.27
N THR A 38 0.07 -2.47 6.56
CA THR A 38 -0.54 -3.75 6.93
C THR A 38 -1.11 -4.38 5.68
N ILE A 39 -0.57 -5.53 5.31
CA ILE A 39 -0.84 -6.23 4.06
C ILE A 39 -1.58 -7.52 4.36
N ARG A 40 -2.57 -7.83 3.53
CA ARG A 40 -3.24 -9.13 3.49
C ARG A 40 -3.06 -9.71 2.10
N HIS A 41 -2.56 -10.93 2.03
CA HIS A 41 -2.45 -11.69 0.79
C HIS A 41 -2.55 -13.18 1.08
N GLY A 42 -3.03 -13.95 0.09
CA GLY A 42 -3.06 -15.40 0.17
C GLY A 42 -1.72 -16.01 -0.21
N ASP A 43 -0.66 -15.78 0.56
CA ASP A 43 0.66 -16.36 0.29
C ASP A 43 0.58 -17.91 0.27
N GLU A 44 1.11 -18.54 -0.78
CA GLU A 44 1.14 -20.01 -0.95
C GLU A 44 2.57 -20.57 -0.87
N GLY A 45 3.58 -19.70 -0.72
CA GLY A 45 4.99 -20.07 -0.63
C GLY A 45 5.88 -19.16 -1.47
N TRP A 46 7.11 -19.59 -1.73
CA TRP A 46 8.15 -18.77 -2.39
C TRP A 46 7.82 -18.33 -3.82
N ASP A 47 6.90 -19.03 -4.47
CA ASP A 47 6.49 -18.76 -5.85
C ASP A 47 5.28 -17.82 -5.94
N HIS A 48 4.49 -17.70 -4.86
CA HIS A 48 3.31 -16.83 -4.81
C HIS A 48 3.16 -16.20 -3.43
N TYR A 49 3.69 -15.00 -3.28
CA TYR A 49 3.55 -14.20 -2.07
C TYR A 49 3.64 -12.71 -2.38
N ALA A 50 3.16 -11.87 -1.46
CA ALA A 50 3.35 -10.43 -1.51
C ALA A 50 4.84 -10.06 -1.33
N ASP A 51 5.49 -9.56 -2.38
CA ASP A 51 6.94 -9.36 -2.41
C ASP A 51 7.38 -7.90 -2.26
N ARG A 52 6.43 -6.94 -2.31
CA ARG A 52 6.73 -5.52 -2.14
C ARG A 52 5.52 -4.71 -1.71
N PHE A 53 5.77 -3.59 -1.05
CA PHE A 53 4.84 -2.46 -1.08
C PHE A 53 5.54 -1.17 -1.53
N ASP A 54 4.79 -0.33 -2.22
CA ASP A 54 5.25 0.96 -2.73
C ASP A 54 4.59 2.09 -1.94
N VAL A 55 5.35 3.16 -1.70
CA VAL A 55 4.84 4.45 -1.22
C VAL A 55 4.92 5.44 -2.35
N LEU A 56 3.81 6.10 -2.67
CA LEU A 56 3.67 6.97 -3.83
C LEU A 56 2.90 8.24 -3.49
N THR A 57 3.11 9.27 -4.29
CA THR A 57 2.26 10.47 -4.31
C THR A 57 0.90 10.16 -4.97
N ALA A 58 -0.05 11.09 -4.84
CA ALA A 58 -1.39 10.97 -5.44
C ALA A 58 -1.37 10.86 -6.98
N ASP A 59 -0.39 11.47 -7.64
CA ASP A 59 -0.15 11.39 -9.09
C ASP A 59 0.62 10.12 -9.52
N GLY A 60 0.93 9.23 -8.58
CA GLY A 60 1.52 7.92 -8.86
C GLY A 60 3.05 7.89 -8.92
N LYS A 61 3.75 8.96 -8.53
CA LYS A 61 5.22 8.95 -8.43
C LYS A 61 5.64 8.12 -7.22
N VAL A 62 6.43 7.09 -7.46
CA VAL A 62 7.01 6.25 -6.39
C VAL A 62 8.05 7.06 -5.61
N LEU A 63 7.87 7.16 -4.30
CA LEU A 63 8.80 7.78 -3.35
C LEU A 63 9.71 6.77 -2.67
N GLY A 64 9.29 5.51 -2.62
CA GLY A 64 10.10 4.41 -2.13
C GLY A 64 9.38 3.07 -2.19
N GLU A 65 10.18 2.01 -2.10
CA GLU A 65 9.75 0.63 -2.22
C GLU A 65 10.29 -0.18 -1.03
N ARG A 66 9.44 -1.03 -0.46
CA ARG A 66 9.83 -1.97 0.59
C ARG A 66 9.68 -3.39 0.07
N VAL A 67 10.81 -4.02 -0.25
CA VAL A 67 10.86 -5.45 -0.56
C VAL A 67 10.48 -6.28 0.66
N LEU A 68 9.65 -7.29 0.47
CA LEU A 68 9.24 -8.29 1.44
C LEU A 68 9.97 -9.59 1.06
N ALA A 69 10.88 -10.04 1.92
CA ALA A 69 11.91 -11.00 1.52
C ALA A 69 11.50 -12.48 1.68
N HIS A 70 10.31 -12.75 2.21
CA HIS A 70 9.82 -14.10 2.46
C HIS A 70 8.29 -14.15 2.47
N PRO A 71 7.69 -15.33 2.23
CA PRO A 71 6.25 -15.54 2.42
C PRO A 71 5.85 -15.40 3.90
N HIS A 72 4.61 -15.00 4.11
CA HIS A 72 3.89 -14.82 5.38
C HIS A 72 2.64 -15.72 5.42
N VAL A 73 2.75 -16.98 4.97
CA VAL A 73 1.62 -17.94 4.90
C VAL A 73 0.87 -18.03 6.24
N ASP A 74 1.61 -18.11 7.35
CA ASP A 74 1.06 -18.27 8.71
C ASP A 74 0.92 -16.93 9.49
N GLU A 75 1.21 -15.78 8.86
CA GLU A 75 1.17 -14.46 9.48
C GLU A 75 0.31 -13.52 8.61
N GLN A 76 -1.02 -13.60 8.75
CA GLN A 76 -1.94 -12.75 7.98
C GLN A 76 -3.01 -12.09 8.86
N PRO A 77 -3.21 -10.76 8.75
CA PRO A 77 -2.37 -9.83 8.00
C PRO A 77 -1.00 -9.62 8.69
N PHE A 78 -0.01 -9.13 7.95
CA PHE A 78 1.29 -8.74 8.50
C PHE A 78 1.58 -7.26 8.23
N THR A 79 2.41 -6.65 9.08
CA THR A 79 2.79 -5.24 8.95
C THR A 79 4.29 -5.11 8.73
N ARG A 80 4.71 -4.33 7.74
CA ARG A 80 6.13 -3.97 7.53
C ARG A 80 6.27 -2.48 7.28
N SER A 81 7.45 -1.95 7.56
CA SER A 81 7.72 -0.50 7.49
C SER A 81 8.85 -0.17 6.51
N LEU A 82 8.71 1.00 5.89
CA LEU A 82 9.70 1.68 5.07
C LEU A 82 10.11 2.99 5.77
N GLY A 83 11.37 3.08 6.19
CA GLY A 83 11.92 4.30 6.79
C GLY A 83 12.62 5.19 5.78
N GLY A 84 12.79 6.47 6.12
CA GLY A 84 13.58 7.41 5.33
C GLY A 84 12.88 7.92 4.07
N VAL A 85 11.56 7.81 3.99
CA VAL A 85 10.78 8.30 2.85
C VAL A 85 10.86 9.83 2.81
N ALA A 86 11.46 10.35 1.74
CA ALA A 86 11.51 11.78 1.48
C ALA A 86 10.26 12.19 0.71
N VAL A 87 9.49 13.11 1.29
CA VAL A 87 8.24 13.62 0.68
C VAL A 87 8.51 15.05 0.19
N PRO A 88 8.30 15.35 -1.11
CA PRO A 88 8.46 16.70 -1.63
C PRO A 88 7.49 17.70 -0.98
N ASP A 89 7.91 18.96 -0.90
CA ASP A 89 7.03 20.06 -0.44
C ASP A 89 5.74 20.11 -1.27
N GLY A 90 4.62 20.36 -0.59
CA GLY A 90 3.30 20.46 -1.21
C GLY A 90 2.56 19.12 -1.39
N VAL A 91 3.20 17.98 -1.12
CA VAL A 91 2.49 16.69 -1.06
C VAL A 91 1.74 16.59 0.26
N THR A 92 0.42 16.44 0.19
CA THR A 92 -0.49 16.39 1.34
C THR A 92 -1.05 15.01 1.64
N GLU A 93 -0.80 14.04 0.76
CA GLU A 93 -1.24 12.66 0.93
C GLU A 93 -0.28 11.69 0.25
N LEU A 94 -0.17 10.49 0.84
CA LEU A 94 0.57 9.37 0.31
C LEU A 94 -0.41 8.25 -0.01
N ARG A 95 -0.14 7.52 -1.08
CA ARG A 95 -0.87 6.31 -1.44
C ARG A 95 0.08 5.12 -1.32
N VAL A 96 -0.41 4.02 -0.75
CA VAL A 96 0.34 2.81 -0.45
C VAL A 96 -0.34 1.64 -1.13
N ARG A 97 0.43 0.85 -1.88
CA ARG A 97 -0.05 -0.32 -2.63
C ARG A 97 0.90 -1.49 -2.45
N ALA A 98 0.39 -2.71 -2.55
CA ALA A 98 1.19 -3.90 -2.50
C ALA A 98 1.31 -4.55 -3.88
N HIS A 99 2.35 -5.36 -4.03
CA HIS A 99 2.65 -6.16 -5.21
C HIS A 99 2.83 -7.60 -4.77
N ASP A 100 2.32 -8.56 -5.54
CA ASP A 100 2.63 -9.98 -5.40
C ASP A 100 3.36 -10.53 -6.63
N LYS A 101 4.09 -11.62 -6.43
CA LYS A 101 4.93 -12.22 -7.48
C LYS A 101 4.20 -12.68 -8.74
N VAL A 102 2.92 -13.04 -8.64
CA VAL A 102 2.18 -13.72 -9.71
C VAL A 102 1.29 -12.74 -10.45
N HIS A 103 0.51 -11.93 -9.73
CA HIS A 103 -0.46 -11.01 -10.32
C HIS A 103 0.10 -9.59 -10.44
N GLY A 104 1.17 -9.26 -9.72
CA GLY A 104 1.77 -7.95 -9.73
C GLY A 104 0.99 -6.96 -8.87
N LEU A 105 0.63 -5.80 -9.44
CA LEU A 105 -0.19 -4.79 -8.76
C LEU A 105 -1.66 -4.98 -9.11
N GLY A 106 -2.55 -4.68 -8.18
CA GLY A 106 -3.99 -4.52 -8.46
C GLY A 106 -4.91 -4.61 -7.24
N GLY A 107 -4.39 -5.08 -6.11
CA GLY A 107 -5.13 -5.16 -4.85
C GLY A 107 -5.46 -3.80 -4.25
N GLN A 108 -6.10 -3.83 -3.08
CA GLN A 108 -6.51 -2.62 -2.37
C GLN A 108 -5.30 -1.71 -2.06
N GLU A 109 -5.48 -0.42 -2.33
CA GLU A 109 -4.54 0.63 -1.95
C GLU A 109 -5.12 1.49 -0.81
N VAL A 110 -4.25 2.04 0.02
CA VAL A 110 -4.62 2.97 1.10
C VAL A 110 -4.02 4.34 0.83
N THR A 111 -4.85 5.38 0.92
CA THR A 111 -4.40 6.78 0.94
C THR A 111 -4.38 7.31 2.37
N ILE A 112 -3.23 7.88 2.78
CA ILE A 112 -3.03 8.50 4.08
C ILE A 112 -2.78 9.99 3.87
N LYS A 113 -3.51 10.83 4.61
CA LYS A 113 -3.24 12.28 4.62
C LYS A 113 -2.03 12.58 5.52
N LEU A 114 -1.13 13.41 5.02
CA LEU A 114 -0.05 14.01 5.80
C LEU A 114 -0.62 15.27 6.43
N THR A 115 -1.23 15.13 7.61
CA THR A 115 -1.59 16.30 8.42
C THR A 115 -0.36 16.81 9.15
N ASP A 116 -0.22 18.13 9.24
CA ASP A 116 0.75 18.81 10.10
C ASP A 116 0.49 18.55 11.59
#